data_AF-A0A940Z1P4-F1
#
_entry.id   AF-A0A940Z1P4-F1
#
_cell.length_a   1.000
_cell.length_b   1.000
_cell.length_c   1.000
_cell.angle_alpha   90.00
_cell.angle_beta   90.00
_cell.angle_gamma   90.00
#
_symmetry.space_group_name_H-M   'P 1'
#
loop_
_entity.id
_entity.type
_entity.pdbx_description
1 polymer ?
#
loop_
_entity_poly.entity_id
_entity_poly.type
_entity_poly.pdbx_seq_one_letter_code
_entity_poly.pdbx_strand_id
1 'polypeptide(L)'
;MTTTAPDPPSALPLPLLRLRLAPHDVPPRRLDGVWWPYSRDLLTQLPQLLAELPHAWGDISAVTVDAAAWSAAPGRMLVANQVVRLHKAPASPHAADRVVLLSPGLGRWDLSVIPPDATEKAAALLLAAALDDHVPGADGAVRTRAPRW
;
A
#
# COMPACT_ATOMS: atom_id res chain seq x y z
N MET A 1 16.00 -45.97 -25.43
CA MET A 1 14.60 -45.78 -24.99
C MET A 1 14.62 -44.70 -23.92
N THR A 2 13.95 -43.59 -24.16
CA THR A 2 14.16 -42.30 -23.46
C THR A 2 13.44 -42.27 -22.12
N THR A 3 14.18 -41.91 -21.06
CA THR A 3 13.69 -41.66 -19.70
C THR A 3 12.84 -40.38 -19.68
N THR A 4 11.60 -40.49 -19.23
CA THR A 4 10.73 -39.35 -18.88
C THR A 4 11.11 -38.85 -17.50
N ALA A 5 11.53 -37.59 -17.40
CA ALA A 5 11.71 -36.89 -16.13
C ALA A 5 10.38 -36.25 -15.71
N PRO A 6 10.01 -36.27 -14.41
CA PRO A 6 8.83 -35.57 -13.91
C PRO A 6 9.06 -34.05 -13.97
N ASP A 7 8.11 -33.35 -14.58
CA ASP A 7 7.93 -31.90 -14.52
C ASP A 7 7.98 -31.44 -13.04
N PRO A 8 8.79 -30.44 -12.67
CA PRO A 8 8.72 -29.88 -11.33
C PRO A 8 7.29 -29.34 -11.14
N PRO A 9 6.63 -29.57 -9.99
CA PRO A 9 5.32 -29.00 -9.76
C PRO A 9 5.45 -27.49 -9.93
N SER A 10 4.77 -26.96 -10.95
CA SER A 10 4.58 -25.54 -11.16
C SER A 10 4.36 -24.92 -9.79
N ALA A 11 5.34 -24.14 -9.33
CA ALA A 11 5.19 -23.34 -8.13
C ALA A 11 3.91 -22.55 -8.33
N LEU A 12 2.86 -22.92 -7.60
CA LEU A 12 1.57 -22.26 -7.65
C LEU A 12 1.88 -20.76 -7.58
N PRO A 13 1.45 -19.93 -8.55
CA PRO A 13 1.70 -18.51 -8.45
C PRO A 13 1.11 -18.08 -7.11
N LEU A 14 1.99 -17.65 -6.21
CA LEU A 14 1.61 -17.10 -4.92
C LEU A 14 0.46 -16.13 -5.17
N PRO A 15 -0.57 -16.10 -4.29
CA PRO A 15 -1.78 -15.35 -4.56
C PRO A 15 -1.40 -13.92 -4.95
N LEU A 16 -1.67 -13.59 -6.23
CA LEU A 16 -1.24 -12.36 -6.88
C LEU A 16 -1.58 -11.20 -5.96
N LEU A 17 -0.57 -10.58 -5.36
CA LEU A 17 -0.75 -9.46 -4.47
C LEU A 17 -1.69 -8.46 -5.12
N ARG A 18 -2.81 -8.15 -4.48
CA ARG A 18 -3.79 -7.21 -5.02
C ARG A 18 -3.35 -5.79 -4.72
N LEU A 19 -2.25 -5.39 -5.35
CA LEU A 19 -1.61 -4.09 -5.20
C LEU A 19 -1.86 -3.25 -6.46
N ARG A 20 -2.22 -1.99 -6.25
CA ARG A 20 -2.38 -1.00 -7.31
C ARG A 20 -1.69 0.28 -6.89
N LEU A 21 -0.61 0.60 -7.59
CA LEU A 21 0.18 1.80 -7.33
C LEU A 21 -0.24 2.91 -8.29
N ALA A 22 -0.20 4.15 -7.81
CA ALA A 22 -0.38 5.31 -8.68
C ALA A 22 0.91 5.53 -9.52
N PRO A 23 0.79 5.95 -10.79
CA PRO A 23 1.95 6.34 -11.58
C PRO A 23 2.65 7.55 -10.95
N HIS A 24 3.98 7.51 -10.92
CA HIS A 24 4.87 8.42 -10.18
C HIS A 24 4.91 9.87 -10.71
N ASP A 25 4.22 10.15 -11.83
CA ASP A 25 4.42 11.35 -12.64
C ASP A 25 3.51 12.53 -12.25
N VAL A 26 2.59 12.36 -11.29
CA VAL A 26 1.56 13.36 -10.98
C VAL A 26 1.50 13.72 -9.49
N PRO A 27 2.12 14.82 -9.05
CA PRO A 27 1.85 15.42 -7.75
C PRO A 27 0.67 16.43 -7.80
N PRO A 28 -0.04 16.69 -6.68
CA PRO A 28 0.07 16.08 -5.35
C PRO A 28 -1.10 15.13 -5.07
N ARG A 29 -0.80 13.87 -4.70
CA ARG A 29 -1.81 12.87 -4.32
C ARG A 29 -1.61 12.45 -2.86
N ARG A 30 -2.70 12.28 -2.10
CA ARG A 30 -2.62 11.91 -0.67
C ARG A 30 -2.24 10.46 -0.41
N LEU A 31 -2.33 9.61 -1.44
CA LEU A 31 -2.08 8.17 -1.41
C LEU A 31 -1.28 7.77 -2.65
N ASP A 32 -0.20 7.01 -2.43
CA ASP A 32 0.71 6.51 -3.46
C ASP A 32 0.23 5.17 -4.03
N GLY A 33 -0.73 4.52 -3.38
CA GLY A 33 -1.33 3.29 -3.87
C GLY A 33 -2.38 2.69 -2.94
N VAL A 34 -2.89 1.55 -3.38
CA VAL A 34 -3.91 0.76 -2.70
C VAL A 34 -3.43 -0.67 -2.64
N TRP A 35 -3.54 -1.26 -1.48
CA TRP A 35 -3.14 -2.63 -1.20
C TRP A 35 -4.30 -3.41 -0.59
N TRP A 36 -4.67 -4.51 -1.21
CA TRP A 36 -5.66 -5.42 -0.67
C TRP A 36 -4.98 -6.72 -0.19
N PRO A 37 -4.66 -6.81 1.12
CA PRO A 37 -4.09 -8.01 1.69
C PRO A 37 -5.09 -9.17 1.68
N TYR A 38 -4.55 -10.38 1.69
CA TYR A 38 -5.33 -11.61 1.84
C TYR A 38 -5.65 -11.94 3.30
N SER A 39 -4.88 -11.39 4.25
CA SER A 39 -5.05 -11.60 5.70
C SER A 39 -4.52 -10.39 6.49
N ARG A 40 -4.97 -10.22 7.74
CA ARG A 40 -4.46 -9.19 8.68
C ARG A 40 -3.17 -9.59 9.39
N ASP A 41 -2.50 -10.63 8.90
CA ASP A 41 -1.18 -11.05 9.38
C ASP A 41 -0.07 -10.33 8.62
N LEU A 42 0.52 -9.33 9.26
CA LEU A 42 1.55 -8.51 8.65
C LEU A 42 2.81 -9.33 8.30
N LEU A 43 3.12 -10.41 9.04
CA LEU A 43 4.33 -11.20 8.84
C LEU A 43 4.32 -11.99 7.54
N THR A 44 3.14 -12.44 7.10
CA THR A 44 3.00 -13.16 5.83
C THR A 44 2.82 -12.18 4.67
N GLN A 45 2.14 -11.06 4.93
CA GLN A 45 1.77 -10.10 3.91
C GLN A 45 2.90 -9.14 3.52
N LEU A 46 3.78 -8.74 4.46
CA LEU A 46 4.89 -7.82 4.17
C LEU A 46 5.90 -8.34 3.16
N PRO A 47 6.39 -9.58 3.28
CA PRO A 47 7.32 -10.13 2.29
C PRO A 47 6.76 -10.12 0.88
N GLN A 48 5.47 -10.46 0.73
CA GLN A 48 4.80 -10.42 -0.55
C GLN A 48 4.63 -8.99 -1.06
N LEU A 49 4.27 -8.05 -0.17
CA LEU A 49 4.17 -6.64 -0.52
C LEU A 49 5.51 -6.09 -1.05
N LEU A 50 6.59 -6.27 -0.30
CA LEU A 50 7.91 -5.74 -0.67
C LEU A 50 8.48 -6.39 -1.93
N ALA A 51 8.15 -7.65 -2.21
CA ALA A 51 8.60 -8.33 -3.43
C ALA A 51 7.95 -7.76 -4.70
N GLU A 52 6.73 -7.23 -4.61
CA GLU A 52 5.97 -6.68 -5.74
C GLU A 52 6.11 -5.16 -5.87
N LEU A 53 6.76 -4.49 -4.91
CA LEU A 53 7.01 -3.06 -5.00
C LEU A 53 8.00 -2.76 -6.14
N PRO A 54 7.74 -1.71 -6.93
CA PRO A 54 8.66 -1.31 -7.99
C PRO A 54 9.94 -0.76 -7.38
N HIS A 55 11.07 -1.02 -8.05
CA HIS A 55 12.39 -0.53 -7.66
C HIS A 55 12.45 1.00 -7.46
N ALA A 56 11.53 1.76 -8.06
CA ALA A 56 11.40 3.20 -7.89
C ALA A 56 11.05 3.63 -6.45
N TRP A 57 10.51 2.73 -5.62
CA TRP A 57 10.20 3.00 -4.21
C TRP A 57 11.41 2.77 -3.29
N GLY A 58 12.46 2.13 -3.81
CA GLY A 58 13.69 1.80 -3.11
C GLY A 58 13.50 0.77 -1.99
N ASP A 59 14.54 0.65 -1.16
CA ASP A 59 14.52 -0.24 0.01
C ASP A 59 13.65 0.32 1.12
N ILE A 60 12.66 -0.47 1.55
CA ILE A 60 11.74 -0.07 2.61
C ILE A 60 12.35 -0.40 3.97
N SER A 61 12.82 0.64 4.65
CA SER A 61 13.45 0.52 5.97
C SER A 61 12.45 0.44 7.14
N ALA A 62 11.25 1.00 6.98
CA ALA A 62 10.24 0.97 8.01
C ALA A 62 8.81 0.96 7.45
N VAL A 63 7.93 0.28 8.16
CA VAL A 63 6.51 0.14 7.83
C VAL A 63 5.72 0.54 9.06
N THR A 64 4.77 1.45 8.91
CA THR A 64 3.83 1.84 9.96
C THR A 64 2.44 1.39 9.59
N VAL A 65 1.79 0.65 10.49
CA VAL A 65 0.43 0.13 10.29
C VAL A 65 -0.47 0.53 11.44
N ASP A 66 -1.78 0.58 11.24
CA ASP A 66 -2.72 0.82 12.33
C ASP A 66 -2.74 -0.37 13.32
N ALA A 67 -2.66 -0.07 14.62
CA ALA A 67 -2.62 -1.09 15.66
C ALA A 67 -3.90 -1.92 15.79
N ALA A 68 -5.06 -1.34 15.48
CA ALA A 68 -6.36 -2.00 15.57
C ALA A 68 -6.66 -2.86 14.34
N ALA A 69 -6.12 -2.50 13.17
CA ALA A 69 -6.34 -3.28 11.95
C ALA A 69 -5.42 -4.51 11.81
N TRP A 70 -4.23 -4.50 12.43
CA TRP A 70 -3.18 -5.51 12.21
C TRP A 70 -2.79 -6.30 13.47
N SER A 71 -2.84 -7.63 13.40
CA SER A 71 -2.67 -8.52 14.56
C SER A 71 -1.26 -8.51 15.14
N ALA A 72 -0.21 -8.70 14.34
CA ALA A 72 1.16 -8.86 14.84
C ALA A 72 2.16 -7.93 14.12
N ALA A 73 3.00 -7.24 14.89
CA ALA A 73 4.13 -6.48 14.37
C ALA A 73 5.28 -6.61 15.38
N PRO A 74 6.25 -7.52 15.17
CA PRO A 74 7.33 -7.79 16.12
C PRO A 74 8.35 -6.64 16.31
N GLY A 75 7.98 -5.39 16.01
CA GLY A 75 8.85 -4.21 16.10
C GLY A 75 9.91 -4.14 14.99
N ARG A 76 10.44 -5.29 14.54
CA ARG A 76 11.36 -5.42 13.40
C ARG A 76 11.18 -6.78 12.74
N MET A 77 11.42 -6.85 11.44
CA MET A 77 11.38 -8.09 10.66
C MET A 77 12.50 -8.08 9.62
N LEU A 78 13.11 -9.23 9.36
CA LEU A 78 14.01 -9.41 8.23
C LEU A 78 13.19 -9.86 7.01
N VAL A 79 13.17 -9.05 5.96
CA VAL A 79 12.48 -9.33 4.70
C VAL A 79 13.49 -9.14 3.58
N ALA A 80 13.61 -10.03 2.60
CA ALA A 80 14.51 -9.86 1.45
C ALA A 80 15.94 -9.37 1.81
N ASN A 81 16.52 -9.92 2.89
CA ASN A 81 17.84 -9.54 3.42
C ASN A 81 17.97 -8.08 3.92
N GLN A 82 16.85 -7.38 4.15
CA GLN A 82 16.77 -6.04 4.73
C GLN A 82 15.96 -6.06 6.04
N VAL A 83 16.41 -5.28 7.03
CA VAL A 83 15.72 -5.15 8.31
C VAL A 83 14.67 -4.05 8.19
N VAL A 84 13.41 -4.47 8.20
CA VAL A 84 12.25 -3.59 8.13
C VAL A 84 11.73 -3.33 9.53
N ARG A 85 11.72 -2.07 9.97
CA ARG A 85 11.17 -1.70 11.28
C ARG A 85 9.65 -1.63 11.20
N LEU A 86 8.98 -2.29 12.12
CA LEU A 86 7.52 -2.36 12.15
C LEU A 86 7.01 -1.47 13.27
N HIS A 87 6.27 -0.43 12.89
CA HIS A 87 5.66 0.52 13.80
C HIS A 87 4.15 0.30 13.79
N LYS A 88 3.54 0.33 14.97
CA LYS A 88 2.08 0.41 15.09
C LYS A 88 1.71 1.84 15.43
N ALA A 89 0.97 2.49 14.54
CA ALA A 89 0.33 3.76 14.83
C ALA A 89 -0.86 3.54 15.79
N PRO A 90 -1.16 4.50 16.67
CA PRO A 90 -2.35 4.42 17.51
C PRO A 90 -3.59 4.27 16.62
N ALA A 91 -4.52 3.41 17.05
CA ALA A 91 -5.75 3.13 16.34
C ALA A 91 -6.49 4.44 16.05
N SER A 92 -6.67 4.76 14.77
CA SER A 92 -7.38 5.96 14.36
C SER A 92 -8.63 5.59 13.56
N PRO A 93 -9.83 6.01 13.97
CA PRO A 93 -11.07 5.70 13.24
C PRO A 93 -11.08 6.31 11.82
N HIS A 94 -10.21 7.29 11.53
CA HIS A 94 -10.07 7.90 10.21
C HIS A 94 -8.97 7.27 9.34
N ALA A 95 -8.11 6.41 9.88
CA ALA A 95 -6.95 5.87 9.17
C ALA A 95 -6.69 4.38 9.44
N ALA A 96 -7.72 3.65 9.91
CA ALA A 96 -7.63 2.24 10.29
C ALA A 96 -7.02 1.38 9.18
N ASP A 97 -7.23 1.76 7.92
CA ASP A 97 -6.74 1.02 6.76
C ASP A 97 -5.68 1.82 5.99
N ARG A 98 -4.63 2.30 6.68
CA ARG A 98 -3.46 2.93 6.05
C ARG A 98 -2.17 2.26 6.47
N VAL A 99 -1.29 2.04 5.49
CA VAL A 99 0.07 1.53 5.67
C VAL A 99 1.03 2.57 5.14
N VAL A 100 1.99 2.96 5.96
CA VAL A 100 3.01 3.95 5.61
C VAL A 100 4.35 3.25 5.48
N LEU A 101 4.97 3.34 4.31
CA LEU A 101 6.27 2.76 4.02
C LEU A 101 7.31 3.89 3.98
N LEU A 102 8.45 3.69 4.63
CA LEU A 102 9.53 4.66 4.70
C LEU A 102 10.76 4.09 4.01
N SER A 103 11.17 4.80 2.96
CA SER A 103 12.33 4.51 2.14
C SER A 103 13.42 5.55 2.44
N PRO A 104 14.61 5.14 2.92
CA PRO A 104 15.70 6.07 3.16
C PRO A 104 16.11 6.75 1.86
N GLY A 105 16.08 8.09 1.83
CA GLY A 105 16.50 8.88 0.67
C GLY A 105 15.41 9.17 -0.37
N LEU A 106 14.33 8.38 -0.42
CA LEU A 106 13.19 8.61 -1.32
C LEU A 106 11.96 9.16 -0.59
N GLY A 107 11.84 8.91 0.73
CA GLY A 107 10.82 9.50 1.58
C GLY A 107 9.73 8.53 2.00
N ARG A 108 8.51 9.05 2.11
CA ARG A 108 7.35 8.36 2.66
C ARG A 108 6.37 7.99 1.54
N TRP A 109 5.94 6.75 1.55
CA TRP A 109 4.88 6.23 0.69
C TRP A 109 3.66 5.83 1.52
N ASP A 110 2.48 6.24 1.08
CA ASP A 110 1.22 5.99 1.74
C ASP A 110 0.33 5.07 0.93
N LEU A 111 0.08 3.89 1.46
CA LEU A 111 -0.82 2.90 0.89
C LEU A 111 -2.12 2.85 1.67
N SER A 112 -3.25 2.90 0.96
CA SER A 112 -4.55 2.54 1.55
C SER A 112 -4.73 1.04 1.53
N VAL A 113 -5.12 0.47 2.66
CA VAL A 113 -5.42 -0.95 2.81
C VAL A 113 -6.89 -1.19 2.53
N ILE A 114 -7.23 -2.26 1.83
CA ILE A 114 -8.61 -2.74 1.76
C ILE A 114 -8.73 -3.91 2.74
N PRO A 115 -9.72 -3.91 3.65
CA PRO A 115 -9.91 -5.03 4.57
C PRO A 115 -10.03 -6.36 3.81
N PRO A 116 -9.38 -7.45 4.26
CA PRO A 116 -9.51 -8.75 3.59
C PRO A 116 -10.95 -9.27 3.61
N ASP A 117 -11.73 -8.87 4.62
CA ASP A 117 -13.16 -9.19 4.78
C ASP A 117 -14.06 -8.38 3.84
N ALA A 118 -13.53 -7.38 3.12
CA ALA A 118 -14.31 -6.57 2.19
C ALA A 118 -14.74 -7.38 0.98
N THR A 119 -15.99 -7.22 0.56
CA THR A 119 -16.49 -7.83 -0.69
C THR A 119 -15.76 -7.24 -1.90
N GLU A 120 -15.67 -8.01 -2.99
CA GLU A 120 -15.04 -7.53 -4.25
C GLU A 120 -15.63 -6.21 -4.75
N LYS A 121 -16.95 -6.01 -4.56
CA LYS A 121 -17.62 -4.76 -4.91
C LYS A 121 -17.14 -3.59 -4.05
N ALA A 122 -17.01 -3.79 -2.74
CA ALA A 122 -16.50 -2.76 -1.84
C ALA A 122 -15.01 -2.47 -2.12
N ALA A 123 -14.22 -3.51 -2.37
CA ALA A 123 -12.82 -3.39 -2.75
C ALA A 123 -12.65 -2.60 -4.06
N ALA A 124 -13.47 -2.88 -5.08
CA ALA A 124 -13.44 -2.13 -6.34
C ALA A 124 -13.78 -0.65 -6.15
N LEU A 125 -14.76 -0.33 -5.29
CA LEU A 125 -15.10 1.05 -4.95
C LEU A 125 -14.00 1.76 -4.18
N LEU A 126 -13.37 1.10 -3.20
CA LEU A 126 -12.26 1.66 -2.44
C LEU A 126 -11.03 1.86 -3.32
N LEU A 127 -10.75 0.89 -4.20
CA LEU A 127 -9.68 0.98 -5.18
C LEU A 127 -9.91 2.15 -6.14
N ALA A 128 -11.14 2.31 -6.65
CA ALA A 128 -11.50 3.44 -7.49
C ALA A 128 -11.34 4.76 -6.72
N ALA A 129 -11.90 4.87 -5.51
CA ALA A 129 -11.83 6.10 -4.70
C ALA A 129 -10.39 6.52 -4.37
N ALA A 130 -9.53 5.58 -4.01
CA ALA A 130 -8.13 5.87 -3.73
C ALA A 130 -7.31 6.16 -5.01
N LEU A 131 -7.78 5.74 -6.19
CA LEU A 131 -7.26 6.17 -7.49
C LEU A 131 -7.92 7.44 -8.06
N ASP A 132 -9.00 7.91 -7.43
CA ASP A 132 -9.73 9.14 -7.79
C ASP A 132 -9.50 10.31 -6.81
N ASP A 133 -8.77 10.13 -5.69
CA ASP A 133 -8.36 11.21 -4.76
C ASP A 133 -7.34 12.19 -5.38
N HIS A 134 -7.62 12.66 -6.59
CA HIS A 134 -7.32 14.01 -7.03
C HIS A 134 -8.04 14.93 -6.04
N VAL A 135 -7.30 15.62 -5.17
CA VAL A 135 -7.83 16.82 -4.51
C VAL A 135 -8.29 17.74 -5.63
N PRO A 136 -9.61 18.01 -5.83
CA PRO A 136 -10.01 19.09 -6.72
C PRO A 136 -9.24 20.31 -6.25
N GLY A 137 -8.27 20.72 -7.09
CA GLY A 137 -7.48 21.90 -6.84
C GLY A 137 -8.46 22.98 -6.44
N ALA A 138 -8.24 23.55 -5.26
CA ALA A 138 -8.84 24.80 -4.90
C ALA A 138 -8.29 25.87 -5.86
N ASP A 139 -8.73 25.81 -7.12
CA ASP A 139 -8.45 26.76 -8.16
C ASP A 139 -9.80 27.13 -8.77
N GLY A 140 -10.19 28.39 -8.57
CA GLY A 140 -11.50 28.89 -8.96
C GLY A 140 -12.29 29.63 -7.88
N ALA A 141 -11.75 29.92 -6.69
CA ALA A 141 -12.27 31.04 -5.91
C ALA A 141 -11.85 32.34 -6.60
N VAL A 142 -12.54 32.69 -7.69
CA VAL A 142 -12.56 34.05 -8.18
C VAL A 142 -13.18 34.89 -7.05
N ARG A 143 -12.31 35.46 -6.22
CA ARG A 143 -12.69 36.60 -5.39
C ARG A 143 -12.96 37.72 -6.38
N THR A 144 -14.20 37.84 -6.82
CA THR A 144 -14.71 39.07 -7.41
C THR A 144 -14.61 40.14 -6.33
N ARG A 145 -13.46 40.80 -6.32
CA ARG A 145 -13.25 42.04 -5.59
C ARG A 145 -14.15 43.07 -6.25
N ALA A 146 -15.29 43.34 -5.62
CA ALA A 146 -16.17 44.42 -6.03
C ALA A 146 -15.38 45.75 -5.98
N PRO A 147 -15.57 46.65 -6.96
CA PRO A 147 -14.90 47.94 -6.96
C PRO A 147 -15.52 48.83 -5.87
N ARG A 148 -14.61 49.50 -5.15
CA ARG A 148 -14.89 50.65 -4.31
C ARG A 148 -15.51 51.79 -5.13
N TRP A 149 -16.60 52.36 -4.64
CA TRP A 149 -16.95 53.77 -4.76
C TRP A 149 -17.84 54.14 -3.58
#